data_AF-R2QU24-F1
#
_entry.id   AF-R2QU24-F1
#
_cell.length_a   1.000
_cell.length_b   1.000
_cell.length_c   1.000
_cell.angle_alpha   90.00
_cell.angle_beta   90.00
_cell.angle_gamma   90.00
#
_symmetry.space_group_name_H-M   'P 1'
#
loop_
_entity.id
_entity.type
_entity.pdbx_description
1 polymer ?
#
loop_
_entity_poly.entity_id
_entity_poly.type
_entity_poly.pdbx_seq_one_letter_code
_entity_poly.pdbx_strand_id
1 'polypeptide(L)'
;MKNSDKKVNVGRKFFWILFFLAFAITGFTNFAIDHQFTWFRIVGSALIFGGSLLDALLFSKNYRVIHSVSVFTVLIVPFFMVIERTVNTYFLDAPIYWLFPIGLPIALTWIAYFWANIGVRKILHWNMGSCLGIASLLAIPAVLITNTIANQTTVYNIIEMSFITIVTLLACGGLGLIAGLFMRKRN
;
A
#
# COMPACT_ATOMS: atom_id res chain seq x y z
N MET A 1 -31.02 10.26 -1.43
CA MET A 1 -29.84 10.33 -2.32
C MET A 1 -29.09 11.67 -2.31
N LYS A 2 -29.75 12.84 -2.30
CA LYS A 2 -29.09 14.17 -2.43
C LYS A 2 -28.15 14.57 -1.28
N ASN A 3 -28.33 14.02 -0.06
CA ASN A 3 -27.61 14.45 1.14
C ASN A 3 -26.28 13.70 1.38
N SER A 4 -26.16 12.43 0.95
CA SER A 4 -24.90 11.67 1.09
C SER A 4 -23.85 12.14 0.08
N ASP A 5 -24.27 12.43 -1.15
CA ASP A 5 -23.39 12.99 -2.18
C ASP A 5 -22.84 14.37 -1.78
N LYS A 6 -23.66 15.19 -1.12
CA LYS A 6 -23.24 16.50 -0.61
C LYS A 6 -22.18 16.37 0.50
N LYS A 7 -22.36 15.43 1.45
CA LYS A 7 -21.38 15.15 2.52
C LYS A 7 -20.04 14.61 1.99
N VAL A 8 -20.08 13.68 1.04
CA VAL A 8 -18.86 13.14 0.38
C VAL A 8 -18.09 14.26 -0.31
N ASN A 9 -18.79 15.18 -0.98
CA ASN A 9 -18.16 16.29 -1.68
C ASN A 9 -17.51 17.31 -0.73
N VAL A 10 -18.11 17.57 0.44
CA VAL A 10 -17.50 18.43 1.47
C VAL A 10 -16.27 17.77 2.09
N GLY A 11 -16.35 16.47 2.44
CA GLY A 11 -15.21 15.73 2.99
C GLY A 11 -14.03 15.66 2.03
N ARG A 12 -14.29 15.44 0.73
CA ARG A 12 -13.26 15.46 -0.31
C ARG A 12 -12.59 16.82 -0.44
N LYS A 13 -13.36 17.91 -0.44
CA LYS A 13 -12.80 19.28 -0.47
C LYS A 13 -11.90 19.53 0.73
N PHE A 14 -12.34 19.16 1.94
CA PHE A 14 -11.55 19.31 3.15
C PHE A 14 -10.25 18.50 3.09
N PHE A 15 -10.32 17.25 2.61
CA PHE A 15 -9.15 16.41 2.39
C PHE A 15 -8.14 17.07 1.45
N TRP A 16 -8.58 17.60 0.31
CA TRP A 16 -7.68 18.29 -0.63
C TRP A 16 -7.10 19.58 -0.06
N ILE A 17 -7.85 20.34 0.75
CA ILE A 17 -7.32 21.52 1.44
C ILE A 17 -6.19 21.13 2.39
N LEU A 18 -6.40 20.12 3.23
CA LEU A 18 -5.36 19.61 4.13
C LEU A 18 -4.16 19.04 3.36
N PHE A 19 -4.42 18.35 2.25
CA PHE A 19 -3.40 17.81 1.38
C PHE A 19 -2.49 18.91 0.82
N PHE A 20 -3.08 19.95 0.22
CA PHE A 20 -2.32 21.08 -0.32
C PHE A 20 -1.59 21.85 0.78
N LEU A 21 -2.21 21.99 1.95
CA LEU A 21 -1.57 22.63 3.10
C LEU A 21 -0.33 21.85 3.55
N ALA A 22 -0.44 20.52 3.72
CA ALA A 22 0.68 19.66 4.09
C ALA A 22 1.80 19.70 3.04
N PHE A 23 1.43 19.65 1.76
CA PHE A 23 2.36 19.73 0.64
C PHE A 23 3.10 21.08 0.63
N ALA A 24 2.38 22.19 0.80
CA ALA A 24 2.94 23.53 0.85
C ALA A 24 3.87 23.72 2.05
N ILE A 25 3.43 23.36 3.26
CA ILE A 25 4.26 23.46 4.49
C ILE A 25 5.56 22.69 4.31
N THR A 26 5.49 21.45 3.81
CA THR A 26 6.68 20.62 3.60
C THR A 26 7.63 21.27 2.58
N GLY A 27 7.09 21.81 1.49
CA GLY A 27 7.88 22.51 0.46
C GLY A 27 8.55 23.78 1.01
N PHE A 28 7.80 24.64 1.69
CA PHE A 28 8.33 25.88 2.27
C PHE A 28 9.39 25.61 3.33
N THR A 29 9.15 24.65 4.23
CA THR A 29 10.13 24.31 5.27
C THR A 29 11.43 23.79 4.65
N ASN A 30 11.35 22.93 3.63
CA ASN A 30 12.54 22.43 2.95
C ASN A 30 13.31 23.56 2.25
N PHE A 31 12.58 24.44 1.56
CA PHE A 31 13.17 25.59 0.87
C PHE A 31 13.79 26.59 1.86
N ALA A 32 13.20 26.77 3.03
CA ALA A 32 13.71 27.65 4.06
C ALA A 32 15.01 27.14 4.71
N ILE A 33 15.17 25.82 4.83
CA ILE A 33 16.34 25.19 5.47
C ILE A 33 17.47 24.98 4.45
N ASP A 34 17.17 24.34 3.32
CA ASP A 34 18.19 23.86 2.36
C ASP A 34 18.34 24.78 1.14
N HIS A 35 17.47 25.78 0.96
CA HIS A 35 17.34 26.61 -0.25
C HIS A 35 17.16 25.81 -1.56
N GLN A 36 16.93 24.51 -1.44
CA GLN A 36 16.71 23.55 -2.51
C GLN A 36 15.54 22.65 -2.13
N PHE A 37 15.00 21.92 -3.11
CA PHE A 37 13.92 20.94 -2.91
C PHE A 37 14.50 19.52 -2.92
N THR A 38 15.34 19.22 -1.94
CA THR A 38 16.03 17.94 -1.72
C THR A 38 15.07 16.91 -1.12
N TRP A 39 14.84 16.95 0.20
CA TRP A 39 13.98 16.03 0.93
C TRP A 39 12.50 16.18 0.56
N PHE A 40 12.08 17.38 0.15
CA PHE A 40 10.73 17.63 -0.36
C PHE A 40 10.35 16.71 -1.53
N ARG A 41 11.28 16.28 -2.40
CA ARG A 41 10.94 15.37 -3.51
C ARG A 41 10.44 14.02 -3.00
N ILE A 42 11.03 13.51 -1.92
CA ILE A 42 10.61 12.25 -1.28
C ILE A 42 9.25 12.46 -0.60
N VAL A 43 9.12 13.49 0.23
CA VAL A 43 7.88 13.70 0.99
C VAL A 43 6.71 14.11 0.10
N GLY A 44 6.93 15.01 -0.84
CA GLY A 44 5.93 15.45 -1.82
C GLY A 44 5.45 14.31 -2.70
N SER A 45 6.35 13.43 -3.17
CA SER A 45 5.94 12.23 -3.92
C SER A 45 5.21 11.22 -3.04
N ALA A 46 5.61 11.05 -1.77
CA ALA A 46 4.89 10.20 -0.81
C ALA A 46 3.48 10.74 -0.52
N LEU A 47 3.32 12.06 -0.41
CA LEU A 47 2.03 12.72 -0.31
C LEU A 47 1.20 12.43 -1.56
N ILE A 48 1.71 12.68 -2.76
CA ILE A 48 0.97 12.39 -4.01
C ILE A 48 0.56 10.91 -4.07
N PHE A 49 1.46 9.99 -3.76
CA PHE A 49 1.21 8.55 -3.74
C PHE A 49 0.12 8.17 -2.72
N GLY A 50 0.34 8.46 -1.44
CA GLY A 50 -0.59 8.13 -0.36
C GLY A 50 -1.90 8.89 -0.44
N GLY A 51 -1.86 10.15 -0.84
CA GLY A 51 -3.03 11.01 -1.02
C GLY A 51 -3.94 10.51 -2.14
N SER A 52 -3.37 10.09 -3.28
CA SER A 52 -4.14 9.50 -4.38
C SER A 52 -4.77 8.16 -3.99
N LEU A 53 -4.06 7.34 -3.20
CA LEU A 53 -4.60 6.09 -2.65
C LEU A 53 -5.79 6.36 -1.71
N LEU A 54 -5.62 7.29 -0.77
CA LEU A 54 -6.66 7.66 0.18
C LEU A 54 -7.86 8.31 -0.50
N ASP A 55 -7.65 9.19 -1.49
CA ASP A 55 -8.76 9.78 -2.25
C ASP A 55 -9.58 8.69 -2.96
N ALA A 56 -8.90 7.75 -3.62
CA ALA A 56 -9.54 6.61 -4.28
C ALA A 56 -10.29 5.71 -3.28
N LEU A 57 -9.72 5.43 -2.11
CA LEU A 57 -10.31 4.55 -1.11
C LEU A 57 -11.49 5.19 -0.36
N LEU A 58 -11.42 6.48 -0.04
CA LEU A 58 -12.40 7.18 0.79
C LEU A 58 -13.56 7.74 -0.02
N PHE A 59 -13.30 8.27 -1.23
CA PHE A 59 -14.29 9.06 -1.97
C PHE A 59 -14.83 8.40 -3.24
N SER A 60 -14.27 7.28 -3.71
CA SER A 60 -14.87 6.53 -4.83
C SER A 60 -16.28 6.03 -4.45
N LYS A 61 -17.25 6.13 -5.35
CA LYS A 61 -18.62 5.67 -5.05
C LYS A 61 -18.72 4.14 -5.02
N ASN A 62 -18.22 3.50 -6.07
CA ASN A 62 -18.21 2.03 -6.23
C ASN A 62 -16.78 1.51 -6.35
N TYR A 63 -16.57 0.24 -6.02
CA TYR A 63 -15.29 -0.47 -6.20
C TYR A 63 -14.06 0.26 -5.61
N ARG A 64 -14.21 0.94 -4.47
CA ARG A 64 -13.17 1.79 -3.85
C ARG A 64 -11.82 1.09 -3.71
N VAL A 65 -11.85 -0.17 -3.27
CA VAL A 65 -10.65 -1.00 -3.12
C VAL A 65 -9.96 -1.26 -4.47
N ILE A 66 -10.74 -1.50 -5.54
CA ILE A 66 -10.20 -1.73 -6.88
C ILE A 66 -9.55 -0.45 -7.41
N HIS A 67 -10.20 0.71 -7.23
CA HIS A 67 -9.62 1.99 -7.62
C HIS A 67 -8.32 2.26 -6.84
N SER A 68 -8.31 2.06 -5.53
CA SER A 68 -7.10 2.22 -4.71
C SER A 68 -5.96 1.28 -5.14
N VAL A 69 -6.25 0.00 -5.41
CA VAL A 69 -5.23 -0.96 -5.89
C VAL A 69 -4.74 -0.61 -7.30
N SER A 70 -5.60 -0.04 -8.15
CA SER A 70 -5.20 0.45 -9.47
C SER A 70 -4.25 1.64 -9.36
N VAL A 71 -4.55 2.59 -8.47
CA VAL A 71 -3.65 3.72 -8.15
C VAL A 71 -2.33 3.21 -7.60
N PHE A 72 -2.34 2.22 -6.69
CA PHE A 72 -1.13 1.59 -6.17
C PHE A 72 -0.28 0.98 -7.30
N THR A 73 -0.91 0.21 -8.18
CA THR A 73 -0.26 -0.47 -9.32
C THR A 73 0.45 0.52 -10.23
N VAL A 74 -0.16 1.68 -10.49
CA VAL A 74 0.40 2.70 -11.40
C VAL A 74 1.46 3.56 -10.72
N LEU A 75 1.26 3.95 -9.45
CA LEU A 75 2.09 4.96 -8.80
C LEU A 75 3.26 4.41 -7.97
N ILE A 76 3.25 3.14 -7.59
CA ILE A 76 4.32 2.57 -6.73
C ILE A 76 5.71 2.63 -7.39
N VAL A 77 5.79 2.33 -8.70
CA VAL A 77 7.06 2.36 -9.44
C VAL A 77 7.58 3.79 -9.64
N PRO A 78 6.77 4.76 -10.12
CA PRO A 78 7.17 6.17 -10.14
C PRO A 78 7.61 6.68 -8.77
N PHE A 79 6.91 6.29 -7.70
CA PHE A 79 7.29 6.68 -6.34
C PHE A 79 8.67 6.16 -5.95
N PHE A 80 8.96 4.87 -6.19
CA PHE A 80 10.30 4.31 -5.98
C PHE A 80 11.37 4.99 -6.84
N MET A 81 11.06 5.36 -8.08
CA MET A 81 12.00 6.10 -8.95
C MET A 81 12.35 7.47 -8.36
N VAL A 82 11.38 8.19 -7.79
CA VAL A 82 11.64 9.48 -7.14
C VAL A 82 12.54 9.28 -5.92
N ILE A 83 12.30 8.25 -5.11
CA ILE A 83 13.13 7.95 -3.94
C ILE A 83 14.57 7.65 -4.37
N GLU A 84 14.78 6.66 -5.23
CA GLU A 84 16.12 6.25 -5.67
C GLU A 84 16.90 7.43 -6.26
N ARG A 85 16.27 8.18 -7.18
CA ARG A 85 16.91 9.33 -7.82
C ARG A 85 17.24 10.43 -6.82
N THR A 86 16.35 10.73 -5.89
CA THR A 86 16.57 11.79 -4.90
C THR A 86 17.68 11.40 -3.92
N VAL A 87 17.66 10.17 -3.42
CA VAL A 87 18.68 9.65 -2.50
C VAL A 87 20.06 9.65 -3.17
N ASN A 88 20.18 9.12 -4.38
CA ASN A 88 21.44 9.07 -5.12
C ASN A 88 21.99 10.44 -5.54
N THR A 89 21.13 11.46 -5.68
CA THR A 89 21.58 12.80 -6.10
C THR A 89 22.01 13.66 -4.91
N TYR A 90 21.37 13.50 -3.75
CA TYR A 90 21.49 14.47 -2.66
C TYR A 90 21.98 13.90 -1.31
N PHE A 91 21.94 12.58 -1.11
CA PHE A 91 22.16 11.98 0.22
C PHE A 91 23.27 10.93 0.26
N LEU A 92 23.73 10.44 -0.89
CA LEU A 92 24.78 9.43 -0.96
C LEU A 92 25.97 9.93 -1.78
N ASP A 93 27.18 9.65 -1.29
CA ASP A 93 28.42 9.92 -2.02
C ASP A 93 28.63 8.93 -3.19
N ALA A 94 28.05 7.74 -3.07
CA ALA A 94 28.08 6.70 -4.10
C ALA A 94 26.65 6.22 -4.42
N PRO A 95 26.26 6.17 -5.71
CA PRO A 95 24.89 5.82 -6.08
C PRO A 95 24.59 4.35 -5.82
N ILE A 96 23.44 4.08 -5.19
CA ILE A 96 22.90 2.74 -4.93
C ILE A 96 21.63 2.57 -5.74
N TYR A 97 21.64 1.63 -6.67
CA TYR A 97 20.49 1.30 -7.51
C TYR A 97 19.75 0.09 -6.93
N TRP A 98 18.75 0.34 -6.09
CA TRP A 98 17.98 -0.69 -5.38
C TRP A 98 16.59 -0.94 -6.01
N LEU A 99 16.11 -0.05 -6.87
CA LEU A 99 14.78 -0.13 -7.47
C LEU A 99 14.62 -1.42 -8.28
N PHE A 100 15.51 -1.69 -9.22
CA PHE A 100 15.41 -2.89 -10.05
C PHE A 100 15.67 -4.21 -9.30
N PRO A 101 16.77 -4.34 -8.51
CA PRO A 101 17.08 -5.62 -7.87
C PRO A 101 16.18 -5.93 -6.67
N ILE A 102 15.61 -4.93 -6.00
CA ILE A 102 14.89 -5.10 -4.74
C ILE A 102 13.47 -4.51 -4.83
N GLY A 103 13.36 -3.22 -5.13
CA GLY A 103 12.08 -2.50 -5.07
C GLY A 103 11.00 -3.05 -6.00
N LEU A 104 11.34 -3.30 -7.26
CA LEU A 104 10.43 -3.74 -8.30
C LEU A 104 9.93 -5.18 -8.08
N PRO A 105 10.79 -6.18 -7.77
CA PRO A 105 10.34 -7.51 -7.35
C PRO A 105 9.37 -7.51 -6.17
N ILE A 106 9.63 -6.69 -5.14
CA ILE A 106 8.76 -6.54 -3.97
C ILE A 106 7.43 -5.89 -4.39
N ALA A 107 7.46 -4.79 -5.15
CA ALA A 107 6.26 -4.12 -5.63
C ALA A 107 5.37 -5.07 -6.45
N LEU A 108 5.96 -5.85 -7.36
CA LEU A 108 5.23 -6.83 -8.17
C LEU A 108 4.57 -7.92 -7.32
N THR A 109 5.25 -8.38 -6.26
CA THR A 109 4.70 -9.37 -5.32
C THR A 109 3.44 -8.82 -4.63
N TRP A 110 3.48 -7.57 -4.17
CA TRP A 110 2.33 -6.94 -3.51
C TRP A 110 1.21 -6.58 -4.49
N ILE A 111 1.53 -6.16 -5.71
CA ILE A 111 0.55 -5.98 -6.79
C ILE A 111 -0.17 -7.30 -7.06
N ALA A 112 0.57 -8.40 -7.25
CA ALA A 112 0.00 -9.73 -7.48
C ALA A 112 -0.88 -10.16 -6.30
N TYR A 113 -0.43 -9.95 -5.06
CA TYR A 113 -1.20 -10.22 -3.85
C TYR A 113 -2.54 -9.46 -3.83
N PHE A 114 -2.56 -8.15 -4.11
CA PHE A 114 -3.79 -7.37 -4.09
C PHE A 114 -4.76 -7.80 -5.19
N TRP A 115 -4.26 -8.03 -6.40
CA TRP A 115 -5.10 -8.48 -7.53
C TRP A 115 -5.62 -9.90 -7.33
N ALA A 116 -4.82 -10.80 -6.76
CA ALA A 116 -5.28 -12.14 -6.39
C ALA A 116 -6.45 -12.07 -5.41
N ASN A 117 -6.36 -11.25 -4.36
CA ASN A 117 -7.44 -11.05 -3.39
C ASN A 117 -8.72 -10.47 -4.02
N ILE A 118 -8.58 -9.48 -4.91
CA ILE A 118 -9.72 -8.94 -5.66
C ILE A 118 -10.34 -10.02 -6.56
N GLY A 119 -9.51 -10.82 -7.23
CA GLY A 119 -9.94 -11.93 -8.08
C GLY A 119 -10.72 -12.99 -7.31
N VAL A 120 -10.18 -13.48 -6.18
CA VAL A 120 -10.84 -14.42 -5.28
C VAL A 120 -12.21 -13.91 -4.88
N ARG A 121 -12.32 -12.65 -4.45
CA ARG A 121 -13.61 -12.07 -4.04
C ARG A 121 -14.61 -12.01 -5.20
N LYS A 122 -14.17 -11.65 -6.40
CA LYS A 122 -15.03 -11.58 -7.59
C LYS A 122 -15.52 -12.96 -8.05
N ILE A 123 -14.66 -13.98 -7.99
CA ILE A 123 -14.98 -15.34 -8.47
C ILE A 123 -15.84 -16.09 -7.45
N LEU A 124 -15.48 -16.02 -6.17
CA LEU A 124 -16.11 -16.85 -5.13
C LEU A 124 -17.33 -16.18 -4.47
N HIS A 125 -17.55 -14.89 -4.71
CA HIS A 125 -18.63 -14.11 -4.09
C HIS A 125 -18.70 -14.23 -2.56
N TRP A 126 -17.54 -14.42 -1.92
CA TRP A 126 -17.44 -14.62 -0.48
C TRP A 126 -17.74 -13.35 0.31
N ASN A 127 -18.19 -13.53 1.55
CA ASN A 127 -18.42 -12.42 2.47
C ASN A 127 -17.10 -11.83 2.98
N MET A 128 -17.20 -10.66 3.62
CA MET A 128 -16.03 -9.88 4.03
C MET A 128 -15.11 -10.66 4.99
N GLY A 129 -15.67 -11.47 5.90
CA GLY A 129 -14.88 -12.29 6.83
C GLY A 129 -14.01 -13.31 6.10
N SER A 130 -14.62 -14.10 5.19
CA SER A 130 -13.87 -15.07 4.39
C SER A 130 -12.86 -14.40 3.45
N CYS A 131 -13.14 -13.20 2.94
CA CYS A 131 -12.17 -12.43 2.15
C CYS A 131 -10.97 -11.98 2.99
N LEU A 132 -11.18 -11.50 4.22
CA LEU A 132 -10.09 -11.12 5.12
C LEU A 132 -9.27 -12.35 5.56
N GLY A 133 -9.93 -13.49 5.72
CA GLY A 133 -9.28 -14.77 5.99
C GLY A 133 -8.32 -15.18 4.87
N ILE A 134 -8.79 -15.22 3.62
CA ILE A 134 -7.92 -15.51 2.47
C ILE A 134 -6.82 -14.46 2.31
N ALA A 135 -7.12 -13.17 2.50
CA ALA A 135 -6.11 -12.13 2.41
C ALA A 135 -4.96 -12.39 3.39
N SER A 136 -5.28 -12.77 4.62
CA SER A 136 -4.26 -13.12 5.63
C SER A 136 -3.42 -14.33 5.21
N LEU A 137 -4.05 -15.37 4.65
CA LEU A 137 -3.33 -16.57 4.18
C LEU A 137 -2.44 -16.27 2.96
N LEU A 138 -2.94 -15.51 1.99
CA LEU A 138 -2.17 -15.08 0.81
C LEU A 138 -1.03 -14.12 1.16
N ALA A 139 -1.08 -13.45 2.32
CA ALA A 139 -0.01 -12.57 2.75
C ALA A 139 1.25 -13.35 3.17
N ILE A 140 1.12 -14.63 3.57
CA ILE A 140 2.26 -15.48 3.97
C ILE A 140 3.31 -15.58 2.85
N PRO A 141 2.97 -16.06 1.62
CA PRO A 141 3.96 -16.12 0.55
C PRO A 141 4.47 -14.72 0.15
N ALA A 142 3.63 -13.68 0.20
CA ALA A 142 4.05 -12.32 -0.12
C ALA A 142 5.12 -11.80 0.86
N VAL A 143 4.95 -12.04 2.17
CA VAL A 143 5.90 -11.68 3.22
C VAL A 143 7.20 -12.48 3.09
N LEU A 144 7.11 -13.79 2.85
CA LEU A 144 8.30 -14.64 2.68
C LEU A 144 9.14 -14.20 1.48
N ILE A 145 8.51 -13.96 0.33
CA ILE A 145 9.19 -13.44 -0.86
C ILE A 145 9.83 -12.09 -0.57
N THR A 146 9.09 -11.17 0.05
CA THR A 146 9.60 -9.83 0.42
C THR A 146 10.85 -9.93 1.30
N ASN A 147 10.80 -10.76 2.35
CA ASN A 147 11.90 -10.92 3.29
C ASN A 147 13.09 -11.65 2.66
N THR A 148 12.87 -12.52 1.68
CA THR A 148 13.93 -13.19 0.92
C THR A 148 14.70 -12.20 0.06
N ILE A 149 13.97 -11.34 -0.65
CA ILE A 149 14.56 -10.32 -1.52
C ILE A 149 15.26 -9.24 -0.67
N ALA A 150 14.65 -8.80 0.43
CA ALA A 150 15.18 -7.74 1.26
C ALA A 150 16.43 -8.15 2.05
N ASN A 151 16.45 -9.37 2.62
CA ASN A 151 17.57 -9.83 3.46
C ASN A 151 18.63 -10.61 2.67
N GLN A 152 18.36 -11.01 1.43
CA GLN A 152 19.27 -11.81 0.60
C GLN A 152 19.73 -13.11 1.29
N THR A 153 18.86 -13.73 2.08
CA THR A 153 19.14 -14.95 2.85
C THR A 153 18.32 -16.14 2.37
N THR A 154 18.62 -17.33 2.91
CA THR A 154 17.88 -18.56 2.61
C THR A 154 16.47 -18.53 3.19
N VAL A 155 15.54 -19.21 2.52
CA VAL A 155 14.13 -19.31 2.93
C VAL A 155 13.98 -19.86 4.35
N TYR A 156 14.84 -20.79 4.75
CA TYR A 156 14.82 -21.39 6.08
C TYR A 156 15.03 -20.33 7.19
N ASN A 157 16.08 -19.52 7.07
CA ASN A 157 16.37 -18.45 8.03
C ASN A 157 15.23 -17.42 8.08
N ILE A 158 14.59 -17.17 6.96
CA ILE A 158 13.47 -16.22 6.88
C ILE A 158 12.22 -16.76 7.54
N ILE A 159 11.95 -18.06 7.44
CA ILE A 159 10.84 -18.70 8.15
C ILE A 159 11.05 -18.55 9.66
N GLU A 160 12.28 -18.76 10.15
CA GLU A 160 12.63 -18.55 11.56
C GLU A 160 12.43 -17.08 11.97
N MET A 161 12.98 -16.12 11.20
CA MET A 161 12.81 -14.68 11.48
C MET A 161 11.36 -14.21 11.39
N SER A 162 10.56 -14.81 10.49
CA SER A 162 9.17 -14.42 10.23
C SER A 162 8.16 -15.29 10.99
N PHE A 163 8.61 -16.17 11.89
CA PHE A 163 7.76 -17.18 12.53
C PHE A 163 6.51 -16.58 13.19
N ILE A 164 6.70 -15.53 14.00
CA ILE A 164 5.60 -14.83 14.67
C ILE A 164 4.61 -14.26 13.65
N THR A 165 5.10 -13.66 12.58
CA THR A 165 4.27 -13.09 11.50
C THR A 165 3.46 -14.18 10.81
N ILE A 166 4.07 -15.33 10.50
CA ILE A 166 3.41 -16.46 9.83
C ILE A 166 2.31 -17.03 10.73
N VAL A 167 2.60 -17.29 12.01
CA VAL A 167 1.62 -17.81 12.98
C VAL A 167 0.45 -16.83 13.15
N THR A 168 0.75 -15.52 13.22
CA THR A 168 -0.28 -14.49 13.32
C THR A 168 -1.18 -14.47 12.08
N LEU A 169 -0.59 -14.53 10.88
CA LEU A 169 -1.34 -14.57 9.62
C LEU A 169 -2.18 -15.84 9.47
N LEU A 170 -1.67 -17.00 9.93
CA LEU A 170 -2.43 -18.25 9.98
C LEU A 170 -3.61 -18.16 10.94
N ALA A 171 -3.41 -17.59 12.13
CA ALA A 171 -4.47 -17.40 13.11
C ALA A 171 -5.56 -16.43 12.59
N CYS A 172 -5.15 -15.27 12.04
CA CYS A 172 -6.06 -14.31 11.41
C CYS A 172 -6.80 -14.95 10.21
N GLY A 173 -6.10 -15.74 9.41
CA GLY A 173 -6.67 -16.47 8.28
C GLY A 173 -7.76 -17.45 8.71
N GLY A 174 -7.45 -18.30 9.69
CA GLY A 174 -8.39 -19.26 10.26
C GLY A 174 -9.62 -18.59 10.89
N LEU A 175 -9.40 -17.59 11.75
CA LEU A 175 -10.49 -16.84 12.38
C LEU A 175 -11.37 -16.12 11.37
N GLY A 176 -10.77 -15.48 10.35
CA GLY A 176 -11.51 -14.81 9.28
C GLY A 176 -12.39 -15.76 8.48
N LEU A 177 -11.86 -16.95 8.13
CA LEU A 177 -12.62 -17.98 7.43
C LEU A 177 -13.78 -18.52 8.28
N ILE A 178 -13.54 -18.83 9.56
CA ILE A 178 -14.57 -19.31 10.49
C ILE A 178 -15.66 -18.26 10.66
N ALA A 179 -15.30 -17.01 10.95
CA ALA A 179 -16.25 -15.90 11.07
C ALA A 179 -17.06 -15.71 9.78
N GLY A 180 -16.41 -15.86 8.63
CA GLY A 180 -17.07 -15.85 7.33
C GLY A 180 -18.10 -16.98 7.17
N LEU A 181 -17.78 -18.20 7.56
CA LEU A 181 -18.76 -19.30 7.51
C LEU A 181 -19.99 -19.04 8.40
N PHE A 182 -19.78 -18.49 9.61
CA PHE A 182 -20.89 -18.13 10.50
C PHE A 182 -21.77 -17.00 9.95
N MET A 183 -21.17 -15.97 9.33
CA MET A 183 -21.94 -14.89 8.71
C MET A 183 -22.74 -15.34 7.49
N ARG A 184 -22.28 -16.36 6.75
CA ARG A 184 -23.01 -16.92 5.60
C ARG A 184 -24.26 -17.70 6.02
N LYS A 185 -24.28 -18.27 7.23
CA LYS A 185 -25.44 -19.00 7.79
C LYS A 185 -26.56 -18.09 8.31
N ARG A 186 -26.31 -16.79 8.47
CA ARG A 186 -27.22 -15.84 9.13
C ARG A 186 -28.05 -14.99 8.14
N ASN A 187 -27.75 -15.07 6.84
CA ASN A 187 -28.53 -14.50 5.74
C ASN A 187 -29.25 -15.61 5.00
#